data_AF-T1FLD6-F1
#
_entry.id   AF-T1FLD6-F1
#
_cell.length_a   1.000
_cell.length_b   1.000
_cell.length_c   1.000
_cell.angle_alpha   90.00
_cell.angle_beta   90.00
_cell.angle_gamma   90.00
#
_symmetry.space_group_name_H-M   'P 1'
#
loop_
_entity.id
_entity.type
_entity.pdbx_description
1 polymer ?
#
loop_
_entity_poly.entity_id
_entity_poly.type
_entity_poly.pdbx_seq_one_letter_code
_entity_poly.pdbx_strand_id
1 'polypeptide(L)'
;GALTFSFLCVLGSSLFALGTHLRGTAALLPVMLLGRLLFGAGNGSLTIVQTRLSAIWFKDKELAMAFGVTLAFSRLGSVLNFLVTVSFADRFGLSWTLWGGAKFIQDKYGYNQKDASYVSGAVYYLSMVLSPFLGYVVDIIGKREALTFACAILTTPVFILPAVTDLFPIILTLWLGLTYSLAAASMWPSIPLVVMQSAVGTAMGLVTSIQMIGIGLSNIIVGAILETKDQNKEEILLRWKYVMTFLLANNVLCILVSVALNFVDRARILKNGVNQYSAKDHFNICKIHRLTKEKGDFP
;
A
#
# COMPACT_ATOMS: atom_id res chain seq x y z
N GLY A 1 -6.41 21.96 10.12
CA GLY A 1 -6.16 20.54 9.79
C GLY A 1 -4.92 20.38 8.94
N ALA A 2 -5.05 20.39 7.61
CA ALA A 2 -3.94 20.13 6.68
C ALA A 2 -2.72 21.06 6.88
N LEU A 3 -2.93 22.37 7.06
CA LEU A 3 -1.84 23.33 7.31
C LEU A 3 -1.10 23.03 8.62
N THR A 4 -1.83 22.67 9.67
CA THR A 4 -1.26 22.30 10.99
C THR A 4 -0.37 21.05 10.88
N PHE A 5 -0.84 20.02 10.16
CA PHE A 5 -0.05 18.80 9.95
C PHE A 5 1.14 19.02 9.00
N SER A 6 0.99 19.90 8.01
CA SER A 6 2.10 20.28 7.12
C SER A 6 3.19 21.03 7.89
N PHE A 7 2.80 21.97 8.77
CA PHE A 7 3.74 22.64 9.67
C PHE A 7 4.47 21.65 10.58
N LEU A 8 3.74 20.67 11.15
CA LEU A 8 4.33 19.61 11.97
C LEU A 8 5.36 18.77 11.20
N CYS A 9 5.11 18.47 9.91
CA CYS A 9 6.07 17.78 9.05
C CYS A 9 7.34 18.61 8.85
N VAL A 10 7.20 19.90 8.51
CA VAL A 10 8.34 20.80 8.32
C VAL A 10 9.16 20.92 9.60
N LEU A 11 8.50 21.04 10.75
CA LEU A 11 9.15 21.07 12.06
C LEU A 11 9.92 19.78 12.34
N GLY A 12 9.30 18.62 12.09
CA GLY A 12 9.94 17.31 12.26
C GLY A 12 11.15 17.10 11.37
N SER A 13 11.05 17.45 10.07
CA SER A 13 12.17 17.38 9.13
C SER A 13 13.30 18.35 9.49
N SER A 14 12.97 19.57 9.91
CA SER A 14 13.95 20.57 10.33
C SER A 14 14.68 20.12 11.59
N LEU A 15 13.96 19.56 12.57
CA LEU A 15 14.54 19.04 13.79
C LEU A 15 15.45 17.83 13.53
N PHE A 16 15.05 16.94 12.61
CA PHE A 16 15.90 15.84 12.17
C PHE A 16 17.20 16.35 11.53
N ALA A 17 17.10 17.36 10.66
CA ALA A 17 18.25 18.00 10.03
C ALA A 17 19.18 18.66 11.06
N LEU A 18 18.63 19.41 12.02
CA LEU A 18 19.39 19.99 13.14
C LEU A 18 20.08 18.90 13.98
N GLY A 19 19.41 17.79 14.21
CA GLY A 19 19.99 16.60 14.84
C GLY A 19 21.27 16.16 14.14
N THR A 20 21.29 16.12 12.80
CA THR A 20 22.49 15.71 12.05
C THR A 20 23.70 16.63 12.19
N HIS A 21 23.52 17.89 12.62
CA HIS A 21 24.61 18.82 12.89
C HIS A 21 25.24 18.65 14.27
N LEU A 22 24.59 17.93 15.20
CA LEU A 22 25.08 17.66 16.56
C LEU A 22 25.88 16.36 16.65
N ARG A 23 26.64 16.01 15.58
CA ARG A 23 27.48 14.80 15.54
C ARG A 23 28.49 14.82 16.69
N GLY A 24 28.37 13.85 17.61
CA GLY A 24 29.30 13.65 18.73
C GLY A 24 28.71 13.88 20.12
N THR A 25 27.49 14.42 20.25
CA THR A 25 26.82 14.61 21.54
C THR A 25 25.83 13.48 21.84
N ALA A 26 25.66 13.11 23.11
CA ALA A 26 24.64 12.13 23.56
C ALA A 26 23.19 12.53 23.17
N ALA A 27 22.96 13.81 22.84
CA ALA A 27 21.68 14.34 22.37
C ALA A 27 21.37 14.04 20.88
N LEU A 28 22.33 13.52 20.09
CA LEU A 28 22.15 13.23 18.66
C LEU A 28 20.94 12.32 18.40
N LEU A 29 20.97 11.14 19.03
CA LEU A 29 19.99 10.07 18.85
C LEU A 29 18.57 10.48 19.30
N PRO A 30 18.36 11.06 20.51
CA PRO A 30 17.02 11.46 20.94
C PRO A 30 16.44 12.61 20.09
N VAL A 31 17.25 13.59 19.65
CA VAL A 31 16.76 14.68 18.80
C VAL A 31 16.35 14.17 17.41
N MET A 32 17.13 13.27 16.82
CA MET A 32 16.77 12.63 15.55
C MET A 32 15.52 11.74 15.67
N LEU A 33 15.38 10.98 16.76
CA LEU A 33 14.19 10.17 17.01
C LEU A 33 12.95 11.05 17.19
N LEU A 34 13.06 12.17 17.91
CA LEU A 34 11.96 13.11 18.12
C LEU A 34 11.55 13.77 16.80
N GLY A 35 12.51 14.17 15.96
CA GLY A 35 12.25 14.67 14.62
C GLY A 35 11.50 13.66 13.73
N ARG A 36 11.90 12.38 13.77
CA ARG A 36 11.20 11.30 13.06
C ARG A 36 9.79 11.06 13.59
N LEU A 37 9.60 11.13 14.90
CA LEU A 37 8.29 10.96 15.54
C LEU A 37 7.32 12.07 15.11
N LEU A 38 7.77 13.33 15.18
CA LEU A 38 6.97 14.48 14.75
C LEU A 38 6.65 14.42 13.25
N PHE A 39 7.65 14.11 12.43
CA PHE A 39 7.45 13.95 10.99
C PHE A 39 6.46 12.82 10.68
N GLY A 40 6.58 11.67 11.36
CA GLY A 40 5.67 10.54 11.20
C GLY A 40 4.23 10.87 11.59
N ALA A 41 4.04 11.51 12.73
CA ALA A 41 2.71 11.93 13.21
C ALA A 41 2.04 12.93 12.27
N GLY A 42 2.81 13.88 11.73
CA GLY A 42 2.33 14.84 10.73
C GLY A 42 2.00 14.17 9.39
N ASN A 43 2.90 13.34 8.87
CA ASN A 43 2.78 12.75 7.53
C ASN A 43 1.60 11.77 7.42
N GLY A 44 1.40 10.93 8.44
CA GLY A 44 0.25 10.01 8.48
C GLY A 44 -1.08 10.78 8.47
N SER A 45 -1.18 11.81 9.32
CA SER A 45 -2.37 12.65 9.42
C SER A 45 -2.66 13.43 8.14
N LEU A 46 -1.61 13.97 7.49
CA LEU A 46 -1.73 14.70 6.23
C LEU A 46 -2.25 13.80 5.11
N THR A 47 -1.74 12.56 5.02
CA THR A 47 -2.17 11.57 4.02
C THR A 47 -3.66 11.23 4.19
N ILE A 48 -4.14 11.06 5.42
CA ILE A 48 -5.56 10.78 5.70
C ILE A 48 -6.44 11.98 5.31
N VAL A 49 -6.01 13.20 5.63
CA VAL A 49 -6.76 14.41 5.25
C VAL A 49 -6.81 14.57 3.73
N GLN A 50 -5.69 14.34 3.04
CA GLN A 50 -5.61 14.43 1.58
C GLN A 50 -6.51 13.41 0.89
N THR A 51 -6.47 12.15 1.33
CA THR A 51 -7.31 11.09 0.76
C THR A 51 -8.79 11.33 1.02
N ARG A 52 -9.16 11.84 2.20
CA ARG A 52 -10.54 12.27 2.50
C ARG A 52 -10.98 13.42 1.60
N LEU A 53 -10.15 14.45 1.43
CA LEU A 53 -10.47 15.58 0.55
C LEU A 53 -10.69 15.12 -0.90
N SER A 54 -9.82 14.23 -1.39
CA SER A 54 -9.94 13.64 -2.73
C SER A 54 -11.26 12.88 -2.87
N ALA A 55 -11.67 12.12 -1.86
CA ALA A 55 -12.93 11.39 -1.87
C ALA A 55 -14.19 12.27 -1.74
N ILE A 56 -14.07 13.51 -1.27
CA ILE A 56 -15.18 14.47 -1.23
C ILE A 56 -15.31 15.17 -2.59
N TRP A 57 -14.18 15.49 -3.23
CA TRP A 57 -14.13 16.22 -4.49
C TRP A 57 -14.48 15.36 -5.70
N PHE A 58 -14.04 14.10 -5.72
CA PHE A 58 -14.27 13.17 -6.83
C PHE A 58 -15.30 12.11 -6.43
N LYS A 59 -16.25 11.81 -7.32
CA LYS A 59 -17.31 10.81 -7.09
C LYS A 59 -17.16 9.61 -8.01
N ASP A 60 -17.48 8.43 -7.47
CA ASP A 60 -17.66 7.16 -8.18
C ASP A 60 -16.57 6.83 -9.21
N LYS A 61 -16.85 7.11 -10.50
CA LYS A 61 -16.06 6.70 -11.66
C LYS A 61 -14.78 7.51 -11.88
N GLU A 62 -14.59 8.61 -11.15
CA GLU A 62 -13.36 9.43 -11.25
C GLU A 62 -12.47 9.26 -10.02
N LEU A 63 -12.93 8.49 -9.03
CA LEU A 63 -12.27 8.37 -7.74
C LEU A 63 -10.95 7.60 -7.86
N ALA A 64 -10.89 6.46 -8.55
CA ALA A 64 -9.64 5.70 -8.63
C ALA A 64 -8.61 6.41 -9.50
N MET A 65 -9.03 7.11 -10.55
CA MET A 65 -8.18 7.99 -11.33
C MET A 65 -7.58 9.11 -10.47
N ALA A 66 -8.36 9.80 -9.64
CA ALA A 66 -7.87 10.87 -8.76
C ALA A 66 -6.84 10.36 -7.73
N PHE A 67 -7.08 9.17 -7.16
CA PHE A 67 -6.12 8.49 -6.29
C PHE A 67 -4.86 8.05 -7.06
N GLY A 68 -5.00 7.58 -8.31
CA GLY A 68 -3.89 7.21 -9.19
C GLY A 68 -2.98 8.39 -9.54
N VAL A 69 -3.56 9.56 -9.84
CA VAL A 69 -2.80 10.80 -10.09
C VAL A 69 -2.08 11.25 -8.83
N THR A 70 -2.76 11.25 -7.68
CA THR A 70 -2.15 11.59 -6.39
C THR A 70 -0.97 10.67 -6.06
N LEU A 71 -1.14 9.37 -6.30
CA LEU A 71 -0.10 8.37 -6.11
C LEU A 71 1.08 8.63 -7.07
N ALA A 72 0.82 8.96 -8.34
CA ALA A 72 1.87 9.31 -9.29
C ALA A 72 2.74 10.49 -8.81
N PHE A 73 2.11 11.56 -8.31
CA PHE A 73 2.84 12.69 -7.72
C PHE A 73 3.65 12.28 -6.48
N SER A 74 3.11 11.41 -5.62
CA SER A 74 3.86 10.87 -4.47
C SER A 74 5.07 10.04 -4.91
N ARG A 75 4.94 9.27 -6.00
CA ARG A 75 6.03 8.47 -6.58
C ARG A 75 7.08 9.33 -7.26
N LEU A 76 6.68 10.41 -7.94
CA LEU A 76 7.60 11.41 -8.49
C LEU A 76 8.49 11.99 -7.38
N GLY A 77 7.91 12.32 -6.22
CA GLY A 77 8.68 12.78 -5.06
C GLY A 77 9.72 11.75 -4.58
N SER A 78 9.37 10.45 -4.58
CA SER A 78 10.30 9.37 -4.24
C SER A 78 11.41 9.23 -5.28
N VAL A 79 11.08 9.32 -6.56
CA VAL A 79 12.05 9.30 -7.67
C VAL A 79 13.05 10.45 -7.55
N LEU A 80 12.58 11.68 -7.31
CA LEU A 80 13.44 12.83 -7.08
C LEU A 80 14.34 12.60 -5.86
N ASN A 81 13.81 12.01 -4.79
CA ASN A 81 14.59 11.65 -3.62
C ASN A 81 15.72 10.66 -3.97
N PHE A 82 15.47 9.64 -4.78
CA PHE A 82 16.51 8.71 -5.23
C PHE A 82 17.59 9.39 -6.08
N LEU A 83 17.22 10.24 -7.04
CA LEU A 83 18.18 10.95 -7.90
C LEU A 83 19.09 11.89 -7.10
N VAL A 84 18.48 12.64 -6.17
CA VAL A 84 19.22 13.54 -5.27
C VAL A 84 20.10 12.70 -4.33
N THR A 85 19.57 11.64 -3.73
CA THR A 85 20.30 10.82 -2.76
C THR A 85 21.48 10.09 -3.37
N VAL A 86 21.38 9.55 -4.59
CA VAL A 86 22.53 8.94 -5.30
C VAL A 86 23.63 9.97 -5.54
N SER A 87 23.26 11.19 -5.96
CA SER A 87 24.19 12.28 -6.19
C SER A 87 24.90 12.74 -4.90
N PHE A 88 24.18 12.72 -3.77
CA PHE A 88 24.73 13.06 -2.45
C PHE A 88 25.53 11.92 -1.80
N ALA A 89 25.15 10.67 -2.02
CA ALA A 89 25.85 9.50 -1.51
C ALA A 89 27.29 9.41 -2.02
N ASP A 90 27.53 9.82 -3.27
CA ASP A 90 28.86 9.91 -3.88
C ASP A 90 29.81 10.90 -3.20
N ARG A 91 29.26 11.90 -2.49
CA ARG A 91 30.06 12.96 -1.83
C ARG A 91 30.17 12.78 -0.32
N PHE A 92 29.21 12.13 0.34
CA PHE A 92 29.11 12.10 1.80
C PHE A 92 28.98 10.71 2.43
N GLY A 93 28.98 9.62 1.65
CA GLY A 93 29.06 8.25 2.17
C GLY A 93 27.90 7.87 3.11
N LEU A 94 26.67 8.30 2.82
CA LEU A 94 25.50 7.93 3.60
C LEU A 94 25.01 6.52 3.21
N SER A 95 25.58 5.49 3.85
CA SER A 95 25.25 4.08 3.58
C SER A 95 23.96 3.58 4.26
N TRP A 96 23.33 4.37 5.13
CA TRP A 96 22.25 3.90 6.02
C TRP A 96 20.82 4.22 5.56
N THR A 97 20.62 4.74 4.35
CA THR A 97 19.31 5.28 3.91
C THR A 97 18.50 4.41 2.96
N LEU A 98 18.85 3.13 2.75
CA LEU A 98 18.20 2.34 1.71
C LEU A 98 17.50 1.06 2.20
N TRP A 99 16.29 0.92 1.66
CA TRP A 99 15.33 -0.15 1.85
C TRP A 99 15.94 -1.51 1.51
N GLY A 100 15.51 -2.57 2.22
CA GLY A 100 16.04 -3.93 2.08
C GLY A 100 16.08 -4.48 0.64
N GLY A 101 15.24 -3.97 -0.27
CA GLY A 101 15.25 -4.36 -1.69
C GLY A 101 16.56 -4.01 -2.43
N ALA A 102 17.15 -2.84 -2.18
CA ALA A 102 18.43 -2.46 -2.80
C ALA A 102 19.59 -3.32 -2.24
N LYS A 103 19.57 -3.58 -0.93
CA LYS A 103 20.54 -4.45 -0.25
C LYS A 103 20.47 -5.89 -0.76
N PHE A 104 19.27 -6.42 -0.99
CA PHE A 104 19.08 -7.74 -1.60
C PHE A 104 19.73 -7.84 -2.98
N ILE A 105 19.51 -6.84 -3.83
CA ILE A 105 20.06 -6.82 -5.19
C ILE A 105 21.60 -6.76 -5.15
N GLN A 106 22.15 -5.98 -4.23
CA GLN A 106 23.59 -5.87 -4.01
C GLN A 106 24.20 -7.20 -3.52
N ASP A 107 23.65 -7.79 -2.47
CA ASP A 107 24.18 -9.00 -1.85
C ASP A 107 24.01 -10.24 -2.75
N LYS A 108 22.88 -10.36 -3.45
CA LYS A 108 22.57 -11.53 -4.28
C LYS A 108 23.24 -11.48 -5.66
N TYR A 109 23.22 -10.32 -6.33
CA TYR A 109 23.68 -10.21 -7.72
C TYR A 109 25.05 -9.50 -7.85
N GLY A 110 25.64 -9.01 -6.76
CA GLY A 110 26.96 -8.39 -6.76
C GLY A 110 27.01 -7.00 -7.42
N TYR A 111 25.86 -6.33 -7.59
CA TYR A 111 25.82 -4.98 -8.17
C TYR A 111 26.47 -3.94 -7.27
N ASN A 112 27.03 -2.90 -7.89
CA ASN A 112 27.48 -1.71 -7.18
C ASN A 112 26.29 -0.99 -6.52
N GLN A 113 26.53 -0.22 -5.45
CA GLN A 113 25.49 0.48 -4.67
C GLN A 113 24.58 1.34 -5.57
N LYS A 114 25.16 1.96 -6.61
CA LYS A 114 24.44 2.80 -7.56
C LYS A 114 23.48 1.98 -8.41
N ASP A 115 23.98 0.92 -9.05
CA ASP A 115 23.21 0.08 -9.96
C ASP A 115 22.08 -0.64 -9.23
N ALA A 116 22.34 -1.17 -8.03
CA ALA A 116 21.32 -1.78 -7.19
C ALA A 116 20.21 -0.78 -6.78
N SER A 117 20.57 0.47 -6.51
CA SER A 117 19.61 1.54 -6.20
C SER A 117 18.78 1.93 -7.43
N TYR A 118 19.38 1.98 -8.63
CA TYR A 118 18.64 2.22 -9.87
C TYR A 118 17.65 1.10 -10.17
N VAL A 119 18.06 -0.16 -10.03
CA VAL A 119 17.18 -1.32 -10.24
C VAL A 119 16.07 -1.35 -9.20
N SER A 120 16.34 -1.09 -7.92
CA SER A 120 15.29 -0.97 -6.90
C SER A 120 14.36 0.24 -7.16
N GLY A 121 14.89 1.32 -7.74
CA GLY A 121 14.15 2.52 -8.12
C GLY A 121 13.21 2.30 -9.32
N ALA A 122 13.52 1.33 -10.21
CA ALA A 122 12.72 0.94 -11.38
C ALA A 122 11.23 0.72 -11.02
N VAL A 123 10.98 0.15 -9.85
CA VAL A 123 9.63 -0.06 -9.28
C VAL A 123 8.85 1.25 -9.24
N TYR A 124 9.46 2.32 -8.74
CA TYR A 124 8.81 3.62 -8.55
C TYR A 124 8.67 4.39 -9.87
N TYR A 125 9.66 4.30 -10.78
CA TYR A 125 9.56 4.90 -12.11
C TYR A 125 8.39 4.32 -12.90
N LEU A 126 8.27 2.99 -12.93
CA LEU A 126 7.17 2.33 -13.62
C LEU A 126 5.83 2.67 -12.95
N SER A 127 5.78 2.64 -11.62
CA SER A 127 4.56 2.94 -10.88
C SER A 127 4.09 4.38 -11.10
N MET A 128 5.01 5.35 -11.16
CA MET A 128 4.69 6.76 -11.41
C MET A 128 3.95 6.93 -12.74
N VAL A 129 4.42 6.28 -13.80
CA VAL A 129 3.81 6.37 -15.13
C VAL A 129 2.51 5.58 -15.19
N LEU A 130 2.48 4.35 -14.66
CA LEU A 130 1.32 3.46 -14.81
C LEU A 130 0.17 3.74 -13.85
N SER A 131 0.41 4.34 -12.68
CA SER A 131 -0.63 4.60 -11.67
C SER A 131 -1.89 5.32 -12.19
N PRO A 132 -1.80 6.42 -12.96
CA PRO A 132 -3.00 7.10 -13.47
C PRO A 132 -3.74 6.27 -14.51
N PHE A 133 -3.04 5.56 -15.40
CA PHE A 133 -3.66 4.70 -16.41
C PHE A 133 -4.35 3.49 -15.78
N LEU A 134 -3.71 2.84 -14.82
CA LEU A 134 -4.30 1.71 -14.10
C LEU A 134 -5.47 2.16 -13.24
N GLY A 135 -5.41 3.36 -12.63
CA GLY A 135 -6.55 3.98 -11.95
C GLY A 135 -7.77 4.13 -12.86
N TYR A 136 -7.55 4.65 -14.08
CA TYR A 136 -8.61 4.75 -15.09
C TYR A 136 -9.16 3.39 -15.51
N VAL A 137 -8.32 2.38 -15.74
CA VAL A 137 -8.75 1.02 -16.08
C VAL A 137 -9.58 0.38 -14.96
N VAL A 138 -9.17 0.58 -13.70
CA VAL A 138 -9.91 0.09 -12.52
C VAL A 138 -11.31 0.73 -12.44
N ASP A 139 -11.43 2.01 -12.78
CA ASP A 139 -12.71 2.71 -12.82
C ASP A 139 -13.65 2.18 -13.92
N ILE A 140 -13.12 1.72 -15.07
CA ILE A 140 -13.92 1.08 -16.13
C ILE A 140 -14.41 -0.30 -15.72
N ILE A 141 -13.52 -1.13 -15.16
CA ILE A 141 -13.82 -2.55 -14.87
C ILE A 141 -14.82 -2.68 -13.73
N GLY A 142 -14.81 -1.77 -12.75
CA GLY A 142 -15.76 -1.70 -11.63
C GLY A 142 -15.66 -2.86 -10.60
N LYS A 143 -15.07 -4.00 -10.95
CA LYS A 143 -14.88 -5.19 -10.09
C LYS A 143 -13.58 -5.09 -9.26
N ARG A 144 -13.51 -4.12 -8.35
CA ARG A 144 -12.29 -3.78 -7.60
C ARG A 144 -11.76 -4.93 -6.72
N GLU A 145 -12.66 -5.75 -6.16
CA GLU A 145 -12.31 -6.94 -5.37
C GLU A 145 -11.61 -8.03 -6.21
N ALA A 146 -12.15 -8.32 -7.40
CA ALA A 146 -11.60 -9.31 -8.32
C ALA A 146 -10.24 -8.86 -8.88
N LEU A 147 -10.09 -7.56 -9.14
CA LEU A 147 -8.81 -6.96 -9.55
C LEU A 147 -7.75 -7.10 -8.46
N THR A 148 -8.11 -6.83 -7.20
CA THR A 148 -7.18 -6.96 -6.06
C THR A 148 -6.74 -8.42 -5.87
N PHE A 149 -7.67 -9.37 -6.03
CA PHE A 149 -7.37 -10.80 -5.99
C PHE A 149 -6.44 -11.23 -7.15
N ALA A 150 -6.72 -10.77 -8.38
CA ALA A 150 -5.87 -11.03 -9.53
C ALA A 150 -4.44 -10.46 -9.34
N CYS A 151 -4.32 -9.27 -8.74
CA CYS A 151 -3.01 -8.69 -8.40
C CYS A 151 -2.24 -9.55 -7.40
N ALA A 152 -2.92 -10.07 -6.37
CA ALA A 152 -2.29 -10.88 -5.35
C ALA A 152 -1.67 -12.15 -5.95
N ILE A 153 -2.41 -12.83 -6.84
CA ILE A 153 -1.92 -13.99 -7.60
C ILE A 153 -0.75 -13.62 -8.52
N LEU A 154 -0.89 -12.51 -9.26
CA LEU A 154 0.18 -12.01 -10.15
C LEU A 154 1.45 -11.63 -9.39
N THR A 155 1.35 -11.32 -8.10
CA THR A 155 2.51 -10.97 -7.27
C THR A 155 3.25 -12.20 -6.76
N THR A 156 2.59 -13.36 -6.66
CA THR A 156 3.21 -14.59 -6.13
C THR A 156 4.46 -15.05 -6.91
N PRO A 157 4.50 -15.06 -8.26
CA PRO A 157 5.70 -15.42 -9.02
C PRO A 157 6.90 -14.53 -8.71
N VAL A 158 6.68 -13.26 -8.36
CA VAL A 158 7.75 -12.29 -8.05
C VAL A 158 8.53 -12.69 -6.80
N PHE A 159 7.89 -13.38 -5.85
CA PHE A 159 8.56 -13.87 -4.65
C PHE A 159 9.17 -15.27 -4.84
N ILE A 160 8.68 -16.06 -5.80
CA ILE A 160 9.16 -17.42 -6.06
C ILE A 160 10.36 -17.43 -7.00
N LEU A 161 10.29 -16.68 -8.12
CA LEU A 161 11.33 -16.68 -9.16
C LEU A 161 12.74 -16.33 -8.64
N PRO A 162 12.91 -15.32 -7.77
CA PRO A 162 14.24 -14.99 -7.24
C PRO A 162 14.77 -16.03 -6.26
N ALA A 163 13.96 -16.96 -5.76
CA ALA A 163 14.45 -18.03 -4.89
C ALA A 163 15.10 -19.18 -5.67
N VAL A 164 14.74 -19.35 -6.94
CA VAL A 164 15.09 -20.51 -7.77
C VAL A 164 15.96 -20.13 -8.99
N THR A 165 15.91 -18.88 -9.44
CA THR A 165 16.59 -18.44 -10.67
C THR A 165 17.41 -17.15 -10.49
N ASP A 166 18.40 -16.99 -11.36
CA ASP A 166 19.20 -15.77 -11.53
C ASP A 166 18.67 -14.90 -12.68
N LEU A 167 17.35 -14.75 -12.75
CA LEU A 167 16.71 -13.85 -13.71
C LEU A 167 17.18 -12.40 -13.49
N PHE A 168 17.24 -11.63 -14.58
CA PHE A 168 17.61 -10.21 -14.51
C PHE A 168 16.73 -9.47 -13.49
N PRO A 169 17.31 -8.87 -12.44
CA PRO A 169 16.55 -8.28 -11.34
C PRO A 169 15.65 -7.13 -11.79
N ILE A 170 15.99 -6.48 -12.91
CA ILE A 170 15.17 -5.43 -13.51
C ILE A 170 13.77 -5.94 -13.90
N ILE A 171 13.67 -7.13 -14.49
CA ILE A 171 12.38 -7.69 -14.94
C ILE A 171 11.46 -7.94 -13.74
N LEU A 172 12.03 -8.48 -12.66
CA LEU A 172 11.31 -8.75 -11.42
C LEU A 172 10.83 -7.47 -10.73
N THR A 173 11.68 -6.44 -10.69
CA THR A 173 11.30 -5.14 -10.11
C THR A 173 10.23 -4.42 -10.93
N LEU A 174 10.28 -4.50 -12.27
CA LEU A 174 9.24 -3.95 -13.12
C LEU A 174 7.90 -4.69 -12.94
N TRP A 175 7.94 -6.02 -12.87
CA TRP A 175 6.74 -6.81 -12.56
C TRP A 175 6.15 -6.42 -11.21
N LEU A 176 6.99 -6.30 -10.16
CA LEU A 176 6.54 -5.88 -8.84
C LEU A 176 5.90 -4.49 -8.86
N GLY A 177 6.47 -3.55 -9.62
CA GLY A 177 5.92 -2.19 -9.78
C GLY A 177 4.55 -2.19 -10.46
N LEU A 178 4.36 -3.04 -11.46
CA LEU A 178 3.08 -3.22 -12.15
C LEU A 178 2.00 -3.73 -11.19
N THR A 179 2.26 -4.83 -10.48
CA THR A 179 1.26 -5.44 -9.59
C THR A 179 0.96 -4.55 -8.39
N TYR A 180 1.98 -3.90 -7.83
CA TYR A 180 1.82 -2.95 -6.72
C TYR A 180 0.98 -1.75 -7.09
N SER A 181 1.18 -1.18 -8.29
CA SER A 181 0.40 -0.03 -8.77
C SER A 181 -1.06 -0.38 -8.95
N LEU A 182 -1.35 -1.55 -9.53
CA LEU A 182 -2.72 -2.02 -9.73
C LEU A 182 -3.43 -2.28 -8.39
N ALA A 183 -2.73 -2.90 -7.43
CA ALA A 183 -3.26 -3.12 -6.08
C ALA A 183 -3.52 -1.81 -5.32
N ALA A 184 -2.61 -0.83 -5.43
CA ALA A 184 -2.81 0.48 -4.81
C ALA A 184 -3.99 1.24 -5.43
N ALA A 185 -4.13 1.20 -6.76
CA ALA A 185 -5.23 1.84 -7.47
C ALA A 185 -6.61 1.23 -7.12
N SER A 186 -6.68 -0.07 -6.80
CA SER A 186 -7.94 -0.73 -6.43
C SER A 186 -8.29 -0.62 -4.94
N MET A 187 -7.31 -0.80 -4.04
CA MET A 187 -7.58 -0.94 -2.60
C MET A 187 -7.94 0.36 -1.91
N TRP A 188 -7.17 1.44 -2.11
CA TRP A 188 -7.38 2.71 -1.39
C TRP A 188 -8.72 3.38 -1.68
N PRO A 189 -9.18 3.44 -2.95
CA PRO A 189 -10.47 4.03 -3.28
C PRO A 189 -11.68 3.20 -2.82
N SER A 190 -11.48 1.94 -2.42
CA SER A 190 -12.58 1.07 -1.98
C SER A 190 -13.09 1.44 -0.57
N ILE A 191 -12.23 1.99 0.29
CA ILE A 191 -12.59 2.39 1.66
C ILE A 191 -13.64 3.52 1.68
N PRO A 192 -13.43 4.68 1.01
CA PRO A 192 -14.39 5.78 1.04
C PRO A 192 -15.73 5.46 0.36
N LEU A 193 -15.82 4.40 -0.45
CA LEU A 193 -17.07 3.96 -1.08
C LEU A 193 -17.94 3.10 -0.15
N VAL A 194 -17.32 2.36 0.78
CA VAL A 194 -18.05 1.42 1.67
C VAL A 194 -18.51 2.11 2.96
N VAL A 195 -17.82 3.17 3.37
CA VAL A 195 -18.12 3.89 4.63
C VAL A 195 -18.87 5.19 4.37
N MET A 196 -19.73 5.58 5.31
CA MET A 196 -20.45 6.86 5.25
C MET A 196 -19.46 8.04 5.24
N GLN A 197 -19.78 9.12 4.50
CA GLN A 197 -18.90 10.30 4.32
C GLN A 197 -18.42 10.95 5.62
N SER A 198 -19.20 10.84 6.71
CA SER A 198 -18.81 11.33 8.04
C SER A 198 -17.75 10.48 8.73
N ALA A 199 -17.66 9.18 8.41
CA ALA A 199 -16.75 8.21 9.03
C ALA A 199 -15.52 7.88 8.18
N VAL A 200 -15.39 8.43 6.97
CA VAL A 200 -14.26 8.17 6.05
C VAL A 200 -12.91 8.43 6.70
N GLY A 201 -12.77 9.53 7.46
CA GLY A 201 -11.51 9.86 8.13
C GLY A 201 -11.09 8.81 9.15
N THR A 202 -12.03 8.32 9.97
CA THR A 202 -11.78 7.28 10.97
C THR A 202 -11.44 5.95 10.32
N ALA A 203 -12.16 5.56 9.26
CA ALA A 203 -11.89 4.33 8.52
C ALA A 203 -10.50 4.35 7.88
N MET A 204 -10.14 5.44 7.20
CA MET A 204 -8.81 5.61 6.59
C MET A 204 -7.70 5.63 7.66
N GLY A 205 -7.92 6.29 8.79
CA GLY A 205 -6.97 6.31 9.91
C GLY A 205 -6.74 4.92 10.52
N LEU A 206 -7.80 4.13 10.69
CA LEU A 206 -7.70 2.77 11.22
C LEU A 206 -6.97 1.82 10.26
N VAL A 207 -7.33 1.83 8.97
CA VAL A 207 -6.68 0.99 7.96
C VAL A 207 -5.20 1.34 7.78
N THR A 208 -4.87 2.63 7.70
CA THR A 208 -3.47 3.09 7.60
C THR A 208 -2.67 2.73 8.84
N SER A 209 -3.25 2.82 10.05
CA SER A 209 -2.58 2.41 11.28
C SER A 209 -2.24 0.92 11.29
N ILE A 210 -3.19 0.06 10.90
CA ILE A 210 -2.97 -1.38 10.76
C ILE A 210 -1.86 -1.66 9.74
N GLN A 211 -1.88 -0.96 8.59
CA GLN A 211 -0.84 -1.08 7.57
C GLN A 211 0.54 -0.70 8.12
N MET A 212 0.66 0.42 8.85
CA MET A 212 1.94 0.88 9.40
C MET A 212 2.50 -0.09 10.46
N ILE A 213 1.63 -0.65 11.30
CA ILE A 213 2.02 -1.71 12.25
C ILE A 213 2.53 -2.93 11.49
N GLY A 214 1.82 -3.37 10.45
CA GLY A 214 2.23 -4.51 9.62
C GLY A 214 3.60 -4.29 8.94
N ILE A 215 3.83 -3.10 8.38
CA ILE A 215 5.12 -2.72 7.79
C ILE A 215 6.21 -2.69 8.87
N GLY A 216 5.92 -2.12 10.05
CA GLY A 216 6.85 -2.06 11.17
C GLY A 216 7.28 -3.43 11.67
N LEU A 217 6.33 -4.33 11.93
CA LEU A 217 6.60 -5.71 12.33
C LEU A 217 7.39 -6.47 11.27
N SER A 218 7.01 -6.32 10.00
CA SER A 218 7.73 -6.94 8.89
C SER A 218 9.18 -6.48 8.81
N ASN A 219 9.44 -5.18 8.99
CA ASN A 219 10.79 -4.64 8.98
C ASN A 219 11.64 -5.13 10.16
N ILE A 220 11.05 -5.29 11.35
CA ILE A 220 11.75 -5.84 12.52
C ILE A 220 12.12 -7.32 12.27
N ILE A 221 11.19 -8.12 11.75
CA ILE A 221 11.43 -9.54 11.44
C ILE A 221 12.53 -9.68 10.38
N VAL A 222 12.44 -8.91 9.30
CA VAL A 222 13.46 -8.89 8.24
C VAL A 222 14.81 -8.47 8.81
N GLY A 223 14.86 -7.43 9.65
CA GLY A 223 16.06 -6.99 10.35
C GLY A 223 16.68 -8.09 11.22
N ALA A 224 15.89 -8.78 12.03
CA ALA A 224 16.34 -9.88 12.89
C ALA A 224 16.88 -11.08 12.10
N ILE A 225 16.32 -11.38 10.92
CA ILE A 225 16.82 -12.44 10.03
C ILE A 225 18.16 -12.04 9.39
N LEU A 226 18.34 -10.75 9.10
CA LEU A 226 19.52 -10.18 8.42
C LEU A 226 20.66 -9.77 9.37
N GLU A 227 20.48 -9.81 10.68
CA GLU A 227 21.48 -9.37 11.65
C GLU A 227 22.59 -10.41 11.86
N THR A 228 23.85 -10.08 11.51
CA THR A 228 25.07 -10.87 11.81
C THR A 228 26.36 -10.04 11.91
N LYS A 229 27.38 -10.66 12.53
CA LYS A 229 28.80 -10.25 12.52
C LYS A 229 29.68 -11.02 11.53
N ASP A 230 29.20 -12.12 10.94
CA ASP A 230 29.96 -12.98 10.02
C ASP A 230 29.80 -12.60 8.54
N GLN A 231 30.90 -12.65 7.79
CA GLN A 231 31.03 -12.16 6.40
C GLN A 231 30.93 -13.23 5.30
N ASN A 232 30.55 -14.47 5.63
CA ASN A 232 30.46 -15.53 4.61
C ASN A 232 29.29 -15.30 3.64
N LYS A 233 29.61 -15.19 2.35
CA LYS A 233 28.63 -14.90 1.27
C LYS A 233 27.54 -15.97 1.14
N GLU A 234 27.86 -17.24 1.39
CA GLU A 234 26.87 -18.34 1.31
C GLU A 234 25.80 -18.25 2.40
N GLU A 235 26.16 -17.85 3.62
CA GLU A 235 25.19 -17.66 4.71
C GLU A 235 24.29 -16.44 4.47
N ILE A 236 24.83 -15.37 3.87
CA ILE A 236 24.07 -14.19 3.47
C ILE A 236 22.97 -14.58 2.47
N LEU A 237 23.29 -15.41 1.47
CA LEU A 237 22.33 -15.90 0.48
C LEU A 237 21.24 -16.77 1.13
N LEU A 238 21.61 -17.66 2.06
CA LEU A 238 20.65 -18.49 2.78
C LEU A 238 19.66 -17.65 3.61
N ARG A 239 20.13 -16.58 4.25
CA ARG A 239 19.28 -15.63 5.00
C ARG A 239 18.33 -14.85 4.10
N TRP A 240 18.80 -14.41 2.94
CA TRP A 240 17.93 -13.80 1.94
C TRP A 240 16.85 -14.77 1.44
N LYS A 241 17.13 -16.08 1.35
CA LYS A 241 16.09 -17.09 1.09
C LYS A 241 15.06 -17.15 2.22
N TYR A 242 15.46 -17.08 3.50
CA TYR A 242 14.50 -17.02 4.61
C TYR A 242 13.63 -15.76 4.58
N VAL A 243 14.20 -14.59 4.29
CA VAL A 243 13.45 -13.35 4.10
C VAL A 243 12.43 -13.51 2.97
N MET A 244 12.82 -14.11 1.85
CA MET A 244 11.93 -14.31 0.72
C MET A 244 10.80 -15.30 1.03
N THR A 245 11.09 -16.38 1.75
CA THR A 245 10.08 -17.33 2.25
C THR A 245 9.09 -16.67 3.19
N PHE A 246 9.55 -15.79 4.10
CA PHE A 246 8.69 -15.01 4.98
C PHE A 246 7.75 -14.07 4.19
N LEU A 247 8.28 -13.35 3.20
CA LEU A 247 7.47 -12.48 2.34
C LEU A 247 6.46 -13.26 1.50
N LEU A 248 6.85 -14.43 0.99
CA LEU A 248 5.97 -15.34 0.29
C LEU A 248 4.83 -15.83 1.20
N ALA A 249 5.13 -16.20 2.45
CA ALA A 249 4.12 -16.60 3.42
C ALA A 249 3.10 -15.48 3.70
N ASN A 250 3.55 -14.23 3.81
CA ASN A 250 2.67 -13.07 3.97
C ASN A 250 1.79 -12.85 2.71
N ASN A 251 2.35 -13.03 1.51
CA ASN A 251 1.59 -12.94 0.26
C ASN A 251 0.52 -14.04 0.17
N VAL A 252 0.84 -15.29 0.54
CA VAL A 252 -0.12 -16.40 0.58
C VAL A 252 -1.22 -16.12 1.60
N LEU A 253 -0.89 -15.62 2.79
CA LEU A 253 -1.89 -15.22 3.78
C LEU A 253 -2.83 -14.13 3.24
N CYS A 254 -2.29 -13.15 2.52
CA CYS A 254 -3.09 -12.11 1.86
C CYS A 254 -4.07 -12.71 0.83
N ILE A 255 -3.63 -13.68 0.03
CA ILE A 255 -4.49 -14.40 -0.92
C ILE A 255 -5.61 -15.14 -0.18
N LEU A 256 -5.28 -15.88 0.89
CA LEU A 256 -6.28 -16.61 1.68
C LEU A 256 -7.35 -15.69 2.28
N VAL A 257 -6.93 -14.57 2.87
CA VAL A 257 -7.85 -13.56 3.40
C VAL A 257 -8.70 -12.94 2.28
N SER A 258 -8.11 -12.66 1.13
CA SER A 258 -8.85 -12.13 -0.03
C SER A 258 -9.90 -13.11 -0.55
N VAL A 259 -9.59 -14.40 -0.64
CA VAL A 259 -10.57 -15.45 -1.00
C VAL A 259 -11.70 -15.52 0.02
N ALA A 260 -11.36 -15.55 1.31
CA ALA A 260 -12.35 -15.60 2.37
C ALA A 260 -13.30 -14.39 2.33
N LEU A 261 -12.77 -13.18 2.10
CA LEU A 261 -13.57 -11.97 1.94
C LEU A 261 -14.48 -12.03 0.70
N ASN A 262 -13.96 -12.46 -0.45
CA ASN A 262 -14.76 -12.64 -1.66
C ASN A 262 -15.90 -13.66 -1.47
N PHE A 263 -15.65 -14.73 -0.70
CA PHE A 263 -16.68 -15.72 -0.39
C PHE A 263 -17.76 -15.16 0.55
N VAL A 264 -17.35 -14.45 1.61
CA VAL A 264 -18.29 -13.79 2.53
C VAL A 264 -19.12 -12.74 1.81
N ASP A 265 -18.53 -11.98 0.90
CA ASP A 265 -19.23 -10.95 0.16
C ASP A 265 -20.26 -11.56 -0.81
N ARG A 266 -19.88 -12.59 -1.58
CA ARG A 266 -20.83 -13.36 -2.40
C ARG A 266 -21.96 -13.96 -1.56
N ALA A 267 -21.65 -14.52 -0.39
CA ALA A 267 -22.67 -15.09 0.50
C ALA A 267 -23.63 -14.01 1.04
N ARG A 268 -23.14 -12.78 1.31
CA ARG A 268 -23.98 -11.64 1.70
C ARG A 268 -24.84 -11.15 0.54
N ILE A 269 -24.29 -11.03 -0.66
CA ILE A 269 -25.05 -10.62 -1.86
C ILE A 269 -26.19 -11.60 -2.12
N LEU A 270 -25.93 -12.92 -2.00
CA LEU A 270 -26.97 -13.94 -2.13
C LEU A 270 -28.03 -13.81 -1.03
N LYS A 271 -27.66 -13.65 0.24
CA LYS A 271 -28.63 -13.45 1.34
C LYS A 271 -29.46 -12.17 1.19
N ASN A 272 -28.84 -11.06 0.79
CA ASN A 272 -29.53 -9.78 0.59
C ASN A 272 -30.40 -9.79 -0.67
N GLY A 273 -29.96 -10.45 -1.74
CA GLY A 273 -30.77 -10.71 -2.93
C GLY A 273 -31.99 -11.54 -2.58
N VAL A 274 -31.82 -12.66 -1.87
CA VAL A 274 -32.92 -13.50 -1.37
C VAL A 274 -33.85 -12.71 -0.44
N ASN A 275 -33.32 -11.86 0.45
CA ASN A 275 -34.15 -11.00 1.30
C ASN A 275 -34.91 -9.93 0.49
N GLN A 276 -34.34 -9.39 -0.58
CA GLN A 276 -35.05 -8.45 -1.46
C GLN A 276 -36.12 -9.13 -2.32
N TYR A 277 -35.87 -10.36 -2.79
CA TYR A 277 -36.88 -11.18 -3.47
C TYR A 277 -38.01 -11.58 -2.50
N SER A 278 -37.66 -12.11 -1.32
CA SER A 278 -38.61 -12.45 -0.26
C SER A 278 -39.43 -11.24 0.23
N ALA A 279 -38.81 -10.05 0.37
CA ALA A 279 -39.52 -8.83 0.73
C ALA A 279 -40.46 -8.34 -0.39
N LYS A 280 -40.07 -8.48 -1.68
CA LYS A 280 -40.95 -8.17 -2.82
C LYS A 280 -42.13 -9.14 -2.90
N ASP A 281 -41.91 -10.42 -2.64
CA ASP A 281 -42.97 -11.45 -2.64
C ASP A 281 -43.93 -11.23 -1.47
N HIS A 282 -43.42 -10.90 -0.29
CA HIS A 282 -44.25 -10.54 0.87
C HIS A 282 -45.07 -9.26 0.62
N PHE A 283 -44.49 -8.25 -0.04
CA PHE A 283 -45.18 -7.01 -0.41
C PHE A 283 -46.26 -7.25 -1.47
N ASN A 284 -46.00 -8.11 -2.46
CA ASN A 284 -46.98 -8.49 -3.48
C ASN A 284 -48.14 -9.31 -2.89
N ILE A 285 -47.86 -10.24 -1.96
CA ILE A 285 -48.90 -11.00 -1.24
C ILE A 285 -49.76 -10.07 -0.38
N CYS A 286 -49.16 -9.14 0.37
CA CYS A 286 -49.91 -8.14 1.14
C CYS A 286 -50.74 -7.20 0.27
N LYS A 287 -50.25 -6.83 -0.93
CA LYS A 287 -51.00 -6.00 -1.89
C LYS A 287 -52.20 -6.75 -2.47
N ILE A 288 -52.05 -8.03 -2.82
CA ILE A 288 -53.15 -8.89 -3.28
C ILE A 288 -54.18 -9.06 -2.17
N HIS A 289 -53.75 -9.30 -0.92
CA HIS A 289 -54.65 -9.45 0.23
C HIS A 289 -55.43 -8.17 0.57
N ARG A 290 -54.85 -6.98 0.34
CA ARG A 290 -55.57 -5.70 0.43
C ARG A 290 -56.61 -5.53 -0.66
N LEU A 291 -56.26 -5.88 -1.90
CA LEU A 291 -57.15 -5.74 -3.06
C LEU A 291 -58.33 -6.72 -3.04
N THR A 292 -58.17 -7.90 -2.45
CA THR A 292 -59.30 -8.83 -2.20
C THR A 292 -60.17 -8.38 -1.04
N LYS A 293 -59.62 -7.66 -0.05
CA LYS A 293 -60.40 -7.12 1.08
C LYS A 293 -61.22 -5.88 0.69
N GLU A 294 -60.69 -5.02 -0.20
CA GLU A 294 -61.44 -3.87 -0.74
C GLU A 294 -62.53 -4.26 -1.75
N LYS A 295 -62.45 -5.45 -2.36
CA LYS A 295 -63.52 -6.00 -3.21
C LYS A 295 -64.52 -6.88 -2.45
N GLY A 296 -64.46 -6.87 -1.12
CA GLY A 296 -65.25 -7.72 -0.22
C GLY A 296 -66.40 -7.05 0.51
N ASP A 297 -66.94 -5.93 0.00
CA ASP A 297 -68.24 -5.39 0.42
C ASP A 297 -69.23 -5.40 -0.77
N PHE A 298 -69.88 -6.57 -0.89
CA PHE A 298 -71.27 -6.90 -1.27
C PHE A 298 -71.95 -6.31 -2.53
N PRO A 299 -72.90 -7.04 -3.17
CA PRO A 299 -73.73 -8.12 -2.61
C PRO A 299 -73.32 -9.55 -2.99
#